data_AF-A0A7X6ZS74-F1
#
_entry.id   AF-A0A7X6ZS74-F1
#
_cell.length_a   1.000
_cell.length_b   1.000
_cell.length_c   1.000
_cell.angle_alpha   90.00
_cell.angle_beta   90.00
_cell.angle_gamma   90.00
#
_symmetry.space_group_name_H-M   'P 1'
#
loop_
_entity.id
_entity.type
_entity.pdbx_description
1 polymer ?
#
loop_
_entity_poly.entity_id
_entity_poly.type
_entity_poly.pdbx_seq_one_letter_code
_entity_poly.pdbx_strand_id
1 'polypeptide(L)'
;MNEIKEKKAEQNFKNENINLQKELNKSFEDNVSLFKDIFQGDDSVTVRFFANHEQGVIRFCIIYIDGMVDVETANRNILQPIILSTLPKNFEGNIDVILEQVILSNHAEKICDVDELVIRIIRGESVLLMEQCNEGLAICTKGWKSRSITEPENEKVQRGPREGFVEPILVNLSMIRRILPTTNLKIKNIIIGVQTKTNISICYLDDIVNKQILNELLDRLNKIDYDGILASGYIAEFIQDSPYSLFDTIGSTERPDAAAAQMLEGHIVVVLDGSPTALTLPFL
;
A
#
# COMPACT_ATOMS: atom_id res chain seq x y z
N MET A 1 -4.01 25.71 -25.25
CA MET A 1 -3.20 25.66 -23.99
C MET A 1 -3.59 24.50 -23.08
N ASN A 2 -4.82 23.95 -23.17
CA ASN A 2 -5.24 22.77 -22.41
C ASN A 2 -4.79 21.43 -23.05
N GLU A 3 -4.80 21.30 -24.37
CA GLU A 3 -4.34 20.06 -25.04
C GLU A 3 -2.83 19.77 -24.87
N ILE A 4 -2.01 20.80 -24.63
CA ILE A 4 -0.56 20.65 -24.37
C ILE A 4 -0.31 20.22 -22.92
N LYS A 5 -1.24 20.53 -21.99
CA LYS A 5 -1.17 20.08 -20.60
C LYS A 5 -1.69 18.65 -20.43
N GLU A 6 -2.75 18.27 -21.14
CA GLU A 6 -3.22 16.87 -21.19
C GLU A 6 -2.20 15.95 -21.87
N LYS A 7 -1.60 16.37 -22.99
CA LYS A 7 -0.50 15.60 -23.60
C LYS A 7 0.76 15.53 -22.73
N LYS A 8 1.05 16.55 -21.90
CA LYS A 8 2.14 16.48 -20.91
C LYS A 8 1.81 15.62 -19.70
N ALA A 9 0.54 15.57 -19.28
CA ALA A 9 0.11 14.65 -18.23
C ALA A 9 0.16 13.20 -18.73
N GLU A 10 -0.35 12.91 -19.93
CA GLU A 10 -0.25 11.59 -20.57
C GLU A 10 1.18 11.21 -20.96
N GLN A 11 2.05 12.18 -21.31
CA GLN A 11 3.48 11.93 -21.52
C GLN A 11 4.27 11.75 -20.21
N ASN A 12 3.86 12.39 -19.11
CA ASN A 12 4.48 12.16 -17.81
C ASN A 12 4.03 10.84 -17.18
N PHE A 13 2.79 10.39 -17.41
CA PHE A 13 2.35 9.03 -17.08
C PHE A 13 3.03 7.93 -17.93
N LYS A 14 3.63 8.29 -19.07
CA LYS A 14 4.43 7.38 -19.92
C LYS A 14 5.94 7.42 -19.63
N ASN A 15 6.41 8.35 -18.79
CA ASN A 15 7.84 8.52 -18.52
C ASN A 15 8.35 7.75 -17.30
N GLU A 16 7.48 7.06 -16.57
CA GLU A 16 7.89 5.99 -15.67
C GLU A 16 8.19 4.73 -16.49
N ASN A 17 9.28 4.77 -17.27
CA ASN A 17 9.91 3.55 -17.77
C ASN A 17 10.54 2.83 -16.57
N ILE A 18 9.70 2.14 -15.81
CA ILE A 18 10.08 0.82 -15.33
C ILE A 18 10.29 0.01 -16.61
N ASN A 19 11.53 -0.08 -17.10
CA ASN A 19 11.86 -1.01 -18.17
C ASN A 19 12.02 -2.40 -17.54
N LEU A 20 10.93 -2.92 -16.98
CA LEU A 20 10.79 -4.31 -16.57
C LEU A 20 9.84 -4.96 -17.60
N GLN A 21 10.27 -5.07 -18.87
CA GLN A 21 9.67 -6.04 -19.78
C GLN A 21 9.98 -7.46 -19.28
N LYS A 22 9.33 -7.83 -18.18
CA LYS A 22 9.37 -9.12 -17.54
C LYS A 22 7.99 -9.69 -17.72
N GLU A 23 7.89 -10.71 -18.55
CA GLU A 23 6.70 -11.56 -18.57
C GLU A 23 6.77 -12.50 -17.37
N LEU A 24 5.61 -12.89 -16.86
CA LEU A 24 5.54 -14.00 -15.92
C LEU A 24 6.09 -15.26 -16.59
N ASN A 25 6.77 -16.10 -15.80
CA ASN A 25 7.24 -17.40 -16.26
C ASN A 25 6.43 -18.53 -15.61
N LYS A 26 6.77 -19.80 -15.89
CA LYS A 26 6.02 -20.94 -15.34
C LYS A 26 6.41 -21.33 -13.90
N SER A 27 7.46 -20.73 -13.36
CA SER A 27 7.96 -20.98 -12.01
C SER A 27 7.20 -20.09 -11.02
N PHE A 28 6.42 -20.73 -10.15
CA PHE A 28 5.62 -20.04 -9.15
C PHE A 28 6.49 -19.27 -8.18
N GLU A 29 7.58 -19.89 -7.72
CA GLU A 29 8.55 -19.30 -6.82
C GLU A 29 9.24 -18.07 -7.41
N ASP A 30 9.61 -18.11 -8.69
CA ASP A 30 10.29 -17.00 -9.36
C ASP A 30 9.33 -15.82 -9.53
N ASN A 31 8.09 -16.08 -9.94
CA ASN A 31 7.06 -15.05 -10.06
C ASN A 31 6.76 -14.40 -8.71
N VAL A 32 6.60 -15.20 -7.64
CA VAL A 32 6.34 -14.66 -6.30
C VAL A 32 7.52 -13.86 -5.77
N SER A 33 8.74 -14.35 -5.96
CA SER A 33 9.97 -13.62 -5.60
C SER A 33 10.06 -12.29 -6.34
N LEU A 34 9.71 -12.26 -7.63
CA LEU A 34 9.68 -11.04 -8.43
C LEU A 34 8.78 -9.96 -7.80
N PHE A 35 7.55 -10.28 -7.39
CA PHE A 35 6.68 -9.30 -6.74
C PHE A 35 7.19 -8.88 -5.35
N LYS A 36 7.76 -9.81 -4.59
CA LYS A 36 8.38 -9.48 -3.29
C LYS A 36 9.55 -8.51 -3.44
N ASP A 37 10.34 -8.65 -4.50
CA ASP A 37 11.45 -7.75 -4.81
C ASP A 37 10.94 -6.37 -5.25
N ILE A 38 9.91 -6.32 -6.11
CA ILE A 38 9.29 -5.06 -6.57
C ILE A 38 8.72 -4.26 -5.39
N PHE A 39 8.02 -4.94 -4.48
CA PHE A 39 7.43 -4.34 -3.29
C PHE A 39 8.33 -4.42 -2.05
N GLN A 40 9.64 -4.64 -2.23
CA GLN A 40 10.56 -4.74 -1.10
C GLN A 40 10.51 -3.47 -0.22
N GLY A 41 10.51 -3.66 1.10
CA GLY A 41 10.49 -2.57 2.08
C GLY A 41 9.11 -1.92 2.29
N ASP A 42 8.05 -2.53 1.74
CA ASP A 42 6.68 -2.06 1.87
C ASP A 42 5.83 -3.06 2.67
N ASP A 43 5.66 -2.77 3.96
CA ASP A 43 4.92 -3.62 4.90
C ASP A 43 3.39 -3.55 4.69
N SER A 44 2.91 -2.71 3.77
CA SER A 44 1.48 -2.65 3.42
C SER A 44 1.08 -3.69 2.37
N VAL A 45 2.04 -4.36 1.72
CA VAL A 45 1.77 -5.36 0.69
C VAL A 45 1.66 -6.74 1.32
N THR A 46 0.48 -7.35 1.20
CA THR A 46 0.21 -8.70 1.67
C THR A 46 0.36 -9.70 0.53
N VAL A 47 1.19 -10.72 0.76
CA VAL A 47 1.29 -11.92 -0.09
C VAL A 47 0.78 -13.11 0.72
N ARG A 48 -0.39 -13.64 0.35
CA ARG A 48 -1.00 -14.79 1.04
C ARG A 48 -1.01 -16.02 0.15
N PHE A 49 -0.39 -17.09 0.62
CA PHE A 49 -0.38 -18.40 -0.02
C PHE A 49 -1.57 -19.25 0.42
N PHE A 50 -2.09 -20.05 -0.51
CA PHE A 50 -3.11 -21.05 -0.26
C PHE A 50 -3.08 -22.13 -1.34
N ALA A 51 -3.80 -23.22 -1.14
CA ALA A 51 -3.89 -24.31 -2.11
C ALA A 51 -5.33 -24.82 -2.18
N ASN A 52 -5.67 -25.47 -3.29
CA ASN A 52 -6.92 -26.21 -3.41
C ASN A 52 -6.86 -27.48 -2.55
N HIS A 53 -7.97 -27.83 -1.88
CA HIS A 53 -8.03 -28.93 -0.92
C HIS A 53 -8.00 -30.32 -1.57
N GLU A 54 -8.37 -30.48 -2.84
CA GLU A 54 -8.53 -31.78 -3.48
C GLU A 54 -7.53 -32.01 -4.63
N GLN A 55 -6.77 -33.12 -4.53
CA GLN A 55 -5.91 -33.76 -5.53
C GLN A 55 -4.97 -32.86 -6.37
N GLY A 56 -3.66 -33.01 -6.11
CA GLY A 56 -2.61 -32.24 -6.78
C GLY A 56 -2.56 -30.84 -6.18
N VAL A 57 -1.61 -30.60 -5.27
CA VAL A 57 -1.53 -29.35 -4.51
C VAL A 57 -1.07 -28.24 -5.45
N ILE A 58 -1.98 -27.69 -6.25
CA ILE A 58 -1.70 -26.50 -7.03
C ILE A 58 -1.77 -25.32 -6.08
N ARG A 59 -0.63 -24.64 -5.99
CA ARG A 59 -0.44 -23.52 -5.10
C ARG A 59 -0.90 -22.25 -5.78
N PHE A 60 -1.47 -21.38 -4.97
CA PHE A 60 -1.93 -20.07 -5.34
C PHE A 60 -1.30 -19.06 -4.38
N CYS A 61 -1.09 -17.83 -4.86
CA CYS A 61 -0.97 -16.71 -3.95
C CYS A 61 -1.83 -15.54 -4.43
N ILE A 62 -2.38 -14.81 -3.46
CA ILE A 62 -3.01 -13.53 -3.69
C ILE A 62 -2.07 -12.42 -3.17
N ILE A 63 -1.89 -11.39 -3.98
CA ILE A 63 -1.06 -10.22 -3.69
C ILE A 63 -1.97 -8.99 -3.71
N TYR A 64 -1.93 -8.18 -2.65
CA TYR A 64 -2.72 -6.96 -2.55
C TYR A 64 -2.13 -5.99 -1.53
N ILE A 65 -2.59 -4.74 -1.52
CA ILE A 65 -2.24 -3.74 -0.50
C ILE A 65 -3.33 -3.68 0.57
N ASP A 66 -2.94 -3.81 1.83
CA ASP A 66 -3.84 -3.70 2.98
C ASP A 66 -4.47 -2.31 3.04
N GLY A 67 -5.76 -2.25 3.38
CA GLY A 67 -6.55 -1.01 3.40
C GLY A 67 -7.06 -0.55 2.03
N MET A 68 -6.47 -1.01 0.92
CA MET A 68 -6.97 -0.75 -0.43
C MET A 68 -8.00 -1.79 -0.90
N VAL A 69 -7.87 -3.02 -0.40
CA VAL A 69 -8.73 -4.16 -0.72
C VAL A 69 -9.75 -4.45 0.39
N ASP A 70 -10.99 -4.77 -0.01
CA ASP A 70 -11.98 -5.36 0.89
C ASP A 70 -11.67 -6.85 1.08
N VAL A 71 -11.07 -7.15 2.23
CA VAL A 71 -10.60 -8.49 2.59
C VAL A 71 -11.75 -9.50 2.65
N GLU A 72 -12.96 -9.09 3.02
CA GLU A 72 -14.11 -9.99 3.07
C GLU A 72 -14.53 -10.41 1.65
N THR A 73 -14.54 -9.45 0.73
CA THR A 73 -14.82 -9.65 -0.69
C THR A 73 -13.74 -10.53 -1.33
N ALA A 74 -12.46 -10.28 -1.05
CA ALA A 74 -11.37 -11.14 -1.51
C ALA A 74 -11.51 -12.58 -0.98
N ASN A 75 -11.81 -12.73 0.32
CA ASN A 75 -12.02 -14.06 0.91
C ASN A 75 -13.22 -14.80 0.28
N ARG A 76 -14.35 -14.13 0.11
CA ARG A 76 -15.60 -14.72 -0.39
C ARG A 76 -15.58 -14.99 -1.89
N ASN A 77 -14.96 -14.11 -2.69
CA ASN A 77 -15.05 -14.17 -4.15
C ASN A 77 -13.81 -14.80 -4.81
N ILE A 78 -12.70 -14.92 -4.09
CA ILE A 78 -11.44 -15.49 -4.61
C ILE A 78 -11.05 -16.72 -3.80
N LEU A 79 -10.75 -16.57 -2.51
CA LEU A 79 -10.11 -17.65 -1.75
C LEU A 79 -11.04 -18.82 -1.48
N GLN A 80 -12.24 -18.56 -0.93
CA GLN A 80 -13.19 -19.61 -0.60
C GLN A 80 -13.61 -20.42 -1.85
N PRO A 81 -13.94 -19.81 -3.00
CA PRO A 81 -14.23 -20.56 -4.22
C PRO A 81 -13.07 -21.42 -4.69
N ILE A 82 -11.84 -20.89 -4.71
CA ILE A 82 -10.66 -21.67 -5.14
C ILE A 82 -10.41 -22.84 -4.19
N ILE A 83 -10.46 -22.61 -2.87
CA ILE A 83 -10.18 -23.64 -1.87
C ILE A 83 -11.21 -24.78 -1.92
N LEU A 84 -12.49 -24.46 -2.14
CA LEU A 84 -13.61 -25.42 -2.12
C LEU A 84 -13.96 -26.03 -3.49
N SER A 85 -13.47 -25.45 -4.58
CA SER A 85 -13.76 -25.95 -5.93
C SER A 85 -13.13 -27.33 -6.18
N THR A 86 -13.78 -28.14 -7.00
CA THR A 86 -13.19 -29.38 -7.53
C THR A 86 -12.57 -29.08 -8.89
N LEU A 87 -11.25 -29.06 -8.96
CA LEU A 87 -10.54 -28.85 -10.22
C LEU A 87 -10.51 -30.14 -11.07
N PRO A 88 -10.38 -30.04 -12.41
CA PRO A 88 -10.27 -31.21 -13.28
C PRO A 88 -9.13 -32.14 -12.88
N LYS A 89 -9.31 -33.46 -13.02
CA LYS A 89 -8.35 -34.50 -12.57
C LYS A 89 -6.94 -34.44 -13.17
N ASN A 90 -6.70 -33.60 -14.18
CA ASN A 90 -5.39 -33.31 -14.78
C ASN A 90 -5.28 -31.79 -15.02
N PHE A 91 -5.50 -30.98 -13.99
CA PHE A 91 -5.41 -29.53 -14.15
C PHE A 91 -3.95 -29.10 -14.36
N GLU A 92 -3.61 -28.67 -15.58
CA GLU A 92 -2.25 -28.27 -15.99
C GLU A 92 -2.05 -26.75 -15.90
N GLY A 93 -2.58 -26.11 -14.86
CA GLY A 93 -2.37 -24.67 -14.64
C GLY A 93 -3.07 -23.76 -15.68
N ASN A 94 -4.20 -24.18 -16.25
CA ASN A 94 -4.99 -23.33 -17.14
C ASN A 94 -5.82 -22.31 -16.33
N ILE A 95 -5.36 -21.07 -16.27
CA ILE A 95 -5.98 -20.02 -15.47
C ILE A 95 -7.38 -19.62 -15.96
N ASP A 96 -7.73 -19.91 -17.22
CA ASP A 96 -9.07 -19.64 -17.76
C ASP A 96 -10.14 -20.48 -17.03
N VAL A 97 -9.81 -21.68 -16.55
CA VAL A 97 -10.71 -22.49 -15.71
C VAL A 97 -11.00 -21.76 -14.40
N ILE A 98 -9.98 -21.14 -13.80
CA ILE A 98 -10.15 -20.38 -12.56
C ILE A 98 -11.01 -19.15 -12.83
N LEU A 99 -10.69 -18.39 -13.89
CA LEU A 99 -11.39 -17.17 -14.26
C LEU A 99 -12.88 -17.42 -14.58
N GLU A 100 -13.19 -18.42 -15.39
CA GLU A 100 -14.53 -18.64 -15.93
C GLU A 100 -15.42 -19.49 -15.03
N GLN A 101 -14.85 -20.37 -14.21
CA GLN A 101 -15.61 -21.41 -13.48
C GLN A 101 -15.52 -21.29 -11.95
N VAL A 102 -14.51 -20.59 -11.43
CA VAL A 102 -14.23 -20.57 -9.98
C VAL A 102 -14.42 -19.17 -9.39
N ILE A 103 -13.89 -18.13 -10.03
CA ILE A 103 -13.95 -16.77 -9.51
C ILE A 103 -15.38 -16.22 -9.59
N LEU A 104 -15.88 -15.72 -8.46
CA LEU A 104 -17.20 -15.12 -8.33
C LEU A 104 -17.13 -13.59 -8.38
N SER A 105 -16.40 -13.04 -9.36
CA SER A 105 -16.23 -11.59 -9.56
C SER A 105 -16.51 -11.21 -11.01
N ASN A 106 -17.31 -10.17 -11.21
CA ASN A 106 -17.66 -9.66 -12.55
C ASN A 106 -16.51 -8.88 -13.21
N HIS A 107 -15.45 -8.58 -12.45
CA HIS A 107 -14.32 -7.77 -12.90
C HIS A 107 -13.01 -8.50 -12.56
N ALA A 108 -12.67 -9.46 -13.40
CA ALA A 108 -11.41 -10.18 -13.36
C ALA A 108 -10.81 -10.20 -14.77
N GLU A 109 -9.52 -9.91 -14.88
CA GLU A 109 -8.81 -9.79 -16.14
C GLU A 109 -7.52 -10.60 -16.09
N LYS A 110 -7.23 -11.31 -17.18
CA LYS A 110 -6.02 -12.10 -17.34
C LYS A 110 -4.90 -11.26 -17.93
N ILE A 111 -3.76 -11.24 -17.26
CA ILE A 111 -2.64 -10.34 -17.59
C ILE A 111 -1.33 -11.13 -17.54
N CYS A 112 -0.51 -11.00 -18.59
CA CYS A 112 0.83 -11.61 -18.68
C CYS A 112 1.95 -10.64 -18.25
N ASP A 113 1.71 -9.35 -18.45
CA ASP A 113 2.67 -8.27 -18.21
C ASP A 113 2.79 -7.96 -16.72
N VAL A 114 4.01 -8.03 -16.19
CA VAL A 114 4.27 -7.80 -14.77
C VAL A 114 4.02 -6.35 -14.38
N ASP A 115 4.38 -5.39 -15.24
CA ASP A 115 4.19 -3.97 -14.94
C ASP A 115 2.70 -3.62 -14.83
N GLU A 116 1.87 -4.17 -15.72
CA GLU A 116 0.42 -4.04 -15.61
C GLU A 116 -0.09 -4.65 -14.30
N LEU A 117 0.32 -5.87 -13.94
CA LEU A 117 -0.07 -6.49 -12.66
C LEU A 117 0.33 -5.64 -11.44
N VAL A 118 1.53 -5.07 -11.45
CA VAL A 118 2.02 -4.15 -10.41
C VAL A 118 1.12 -2.92 -10.32
N ILE A 119 0.77 -2.30 -11.44
CA ILE A 119 -0.15 -1.16 -11.48
C ILE A 119 -1.52 -1.52 -10.92
N ARG A 120 -2.03 -2.73 -11.21
CA ARG A 120 -3.31 -3.22 -10.66
C ARG A 120 -3.27 -3.35 -9.14
N ILE A 121 -2.19 -3.90 -8.59
CA ILE A 121 -1.96 -4.00 -7.13
C ILE A 121 -1.94 -2.62 -6.48
N ILE A 122 -1.17 -1.68 -7.04
CA ILE A 122 -1.05 -0.30 -6.54
C ILE A 122 -2.41 0.41 -6.57
N ARG A 123 -3.25 0.11 -7.56
CA ARG A 123 -4.61 0.66 -7.69
C ARG A 123 -5.65 -0.04 -6.82
N GLY A 124 -5.23 -0.94 -5.94
CA GLY A 124 -6.10 -1.60 -4.96
C GLY A 124 -6.87 -2.80 -5.51
N GLU A 125 -6.38 -3.43 -6.58
CA GLU A 125 -6.89 -4.74 -7.03
C GLU A 125 -6.08 -5.86 -6.39
N SER A 126 -6.68 -7.03 -6.28
CA SER A 126 -5.96 -8.23 -5.88
C SER A 126 -5.42 -8.95 -7.11
N VAL A 127 -4.14 -9.30 -7.09
CA VAL A 127 -3.54 -10.14 -8.12
C VAL A 127 -3.43 -11.57 -7.61
N LEU A 128 -3.98 -12.52 -8.36
CA LEU A 128 -3.86 -13.94 -8.13
C LEU A 128 -2.79 -14.52 -9.05
N LEU A 129 -1.80 -15.19 -8.46
CA LEU A 129 -0.85 -16.03 -9.15
C LEU A 129 -1.15 -17.50 -8.87
N MET A 130 -0.88 -18.34 -9.86
CA MET A 130 -1.14 -19.78 -9.80
C MET A 130 0.09 -20.56 -10.27
N GLU A 131 0.35 -21.69 -9.63
CA GLU A 131 1.43 -22.58 -10.03
C GLU A 131 1.23 -23.13 -11.45
N GLN A 132 2.34 -23.36 -12.17
CA GLN A 132 2.37 -23.83 -13.56
C GLN A 132 1.74 -22.86 -14.58
N CYS A 133 1.47 -21.61 -14.18
CA CYS A 133 0.90 -20.59 -15.04
C CYS A 133 1.88 -19.41 -15.22
N ASN A 134 1.96 -18.91 -16.45
CA ASN A 134 2.70 -17.70 -16.82
C ASN A 134 1.76 -16.49 -17.02
N GLU A 135 0.58 -16.53 -16.43
CA GLU A 135 -0.41 -15.47 -16.46
C GLU A 135 -0.90 -15.22 -15.02
N GLY A 136 -1.29 -13.99 -14.71
CA GLY A 136 -1.93 -13.63 -13.45
C GLY A 136 -3.37 -13.17 -13.69
N LEU A 137 -4.21 -13.24 -12.66
CA LEU A 137 -5.53 -12.61 -12.68
C LEU A 137 -5.52 -11.35 -11.82
N ALA A 138 -5.81 -10.20 -12.42
CA ALA A 138 -6.18 -9.00 -11.67
C ALA A 138 -7.68 -9.04 -11.39
N ILE A 139 -8.06 -9.01 -10.12
CA ILE A 139 -9.44 -9.13 -9.67
C ILE A 139 -9.80 -7.88 -8.89
N CYS A 140 -10.86 -7.20 -9.33
CA CYS A 140 -11.33 -6.01 -8.65
C CYS A 140 -11.94 -6.38 -7.30
N THR A 141 -11.18 -6.08 -6.24
CA THR A 141 -11.55 -6.27 -4.83
C THR A 141 -11.47 -4.95 -4.07
N LYS A 142 -11.51 -3.82 -4.80
CA LYS A 142 -11.52 -2.47 -4.23
C LYS A 142 -12.70 -2.33 -3.30
N GLY A 143 -12.44 -1.88 -2.08
CA GLY A 143 -13.50 -1.60 -1.13
C GLY A 143 -12.98 -0.94 0.13
N TRP A 144 -12.16 0.11 -0.07
CA TRP A 144 -11.84 1.03 1.02
C TRP A 144 -13.13 1.59 1.61
N LYS A 145 -13.27 1.49 2.94
CA LYS A 145 -14.46 1.98 3.64
C LYS A 145 -14.48 3.50 3.54
N SER A 146 -15.37 4.05 2.70
CA SER A 146 -15.60 5.49 2.54
C SER A 146 -16.39 6.11 3.71
N ARG A 147 -16.41 5.49 4.89
CA ARG A 147 -17.28 5.96 5.99
C ARG A 147 -16.77 7.33 6.44
N SER A 148 -17.57 8.36 6.12
CA SER A 148 -17.49 9.74 6.59
C SER A 148 -16.07 10.31 6.68
N ILE A 149 -15.34 10.32 5.56
CA ILE A 149 -14.18 11.19 5.43
C ILE A 149 -14.73 12.63 5.45
N THR A 150 -14.44 13.36 6.52
CA THR A 150 -14.87 14.74 6.72
C THR A 150 -13.74 15.71 6.41
N GLU A 151 -14.10 16.98 6.21
CA GLU A 151 -13.12 18.04 6.05
C GLU A 151 -12.32 18.23 7.35
N PRO A 152 -10.98 18.36 7.28
CA PRO A 152 -10.15 18.60 8.46
C PRO A 152 -10.62 19.88 9.17
N GLU A 153 -10.70 19.85 10.49
CA GLU A 153 -11.22 20.99 11.25
C GLU A 153 -10.21 22.13 11.28
N ASN A 154 -8.91 21.80 11.39
CA ASN A 154 -7.84 22.78 11.57
C ASN A 154 -7.18 23.23 10.27
N GLU A 155 -7.41 22.53 9.14
CA GLU A 155 -6.79 22.85 7.84
C GLU A 155 -7.81 22.98 6.70
N LYS A 156 -8.83 23.82 6.89
CA LYS A 156 -9.88 24.06 5.89
C LYS A 156 -9.36 24.84 4.69
N VAL A 157 -9.69 24.38 3.48
CA VAL A 157 -9.28 25.03 2.23
C VAL A 157 -10.47 25.49 1.40
N GLN A 158 -10.39 26.70 0.83
CA GLN A 158 -11.40 27.18 -0.11
C GLN A 158 -11.33 26.47 -1.47
N ARG A 159 -10.18 25.90 -1.83
CA ARG A 159 -9.93 25.17 -3.09
C ARG A 159 -8.97 24.02 -2.86
N GLY A 160 -9.28 22.83 -3.39
CA GLY A 160 -8.47 21.61 -3.26
C GLY A 160 -9.28 20.44 -2.68
N PRO A 161 -8.65 19.26 -2.54
CA PRO A 161 -9.24 18.13 -1.81
C PRO A 161 -9.63 18.54 -0.39
N ARG A 162 -10.81 18.10 0.05
CA ARG A 162 -11.33 18.34 1.41
C ARG A 162 -11.28 17.09 2.26
N GLU A 163 -10.56 16.06 1.83
CA GLU A 163 -10.43 14.84 2.63
C GLU A 163 -9.41 15.10 3.73
N GLY A 164 -9.79 14.92 4.99
CA GLY A 164 -8.88 14.91 6.13
C GLY A 164 -8.54 13.47 6.53
N PHE A 165 -7.39 13.30 7.19
CA PHE A 165 -7.09 12.10 7.92
C PHE A 165 -8.13 11.86 9.02
N VAL A 166 -8.30 10.59 9.38
CA VAL A 166 -9.22 10.09 10.40
C VAL A 166 -8.44 9.26 11.42
N GLU A 167 -9.08 8.77 12.48
CA GLU A 167 -8.37 8.02 13.51
C GLU A 167 -7.84 6.65 13.05
N PRO A 168 -8.56 5.83 12.25
CA PRO A 168 -8.08 4.52 11.85
C PRO A 168 -6.90 4.58 10.86
N ILE A 169 -5.75 4.05 11.26
CA ILE A 169 -4.50 4.15 10.46
C ILE A 169 -4.63 3.57 9.04
N LEU A 170 -5.28 2.41 8.88
CA LEU A 170 -5.43 1.77 7.56
C LEU A 170 -6.21 2.65 6.57
N VAL A 171 -7.15 3.46 7.05
CA VAL A 171 -7.88 4.40 6.20
C VAL A 171 -6.95 5.51 5.73
N ASN A 172 -6.16 6.09 6.63
CA ASN A 172 -5.17 7.13 6.31
C ASN A 172 -4.12 6.64 5.30
N LEU A 173 -3.61 5.42 5.46
CA LEU A 173 -2.67 4.83 4.51
C LEU A 173 -3.29 4.63 3.13
N SER A 174 -4.56 4.21 3.07
CA SER A 174 -5.30 4.09 1.81
C SER A 174 -5.46 5.44 1.10
N MET A 175 -5.68 6.54 1.84
CA MET A 175 -5.74 7.89 1.28
C MET A 175 -4.40 8.29 0.66
N ILE A 176 -3.29 8.05 1.36
CA ILE A 176 -1.94 8.32 0.85
C ILE A 176 -1.67 7.51 -0.43
N ARG A 177 -1.95 6.20 -0.41
CA ARG A 177 -1.78 5.30 -1.57
C ARG A 177 -2.57 5.74 -2.79
N ARG A 178 -3.78 6.25 -2.60
CA ARG A 178 -4.62 6.76 -3.71
C ARG A 178 -4.03 8.00 -4.37
N ILE A 179 -3.30 8.82 -3.62
CA ILE A 179 -2.65 10.03 -4.13
C ILE A 179 -1.31 9.71 -4.77
N LEU A 180 -0.55 8.75 -4.20
CA LEU A 180 0.76 8.31 -4.67
C LEU A 180 0.71 6.85 -5.18
N PRO A 181 0.14 6.60 -6.38
CA PRO A 181 0.07 5.26 -6.95
C PRO A 181 1.42 4.85 -7.56
N THR A 182 2.43 4.62 -6.73
CA THR A 182 3.79 4.23 -7.13
C THR A 182 4.35 3.12 -6.22
N THR A 183 5.24 2.28 -6.77
CA THR A 183 6.02 1.28 -6.01
C THR A 183 7.11 1.91 -5.14
N ASN A 184 7.49 3.17 -5.43
CA ASN A 184 8.49 3.91 -4.66
C ASN A 184 7.95 4.37 -3.31
N LEU A 185 6.62 4.44 -3.14
CA LEU A 185 6.02 4.66 -1.84
C LEU A 185 6.20 3.42 -0.96
N LYS A 186 7.00 3.57 0.08
CA LYS A 186 7.26 2.55 1.09
C LYS A 186 6.54 2.92 2.38
N ILE A 187 5.90 1.93 2.98
CA ILE A 187 5.24 2.04 4.27
C ILE A 187 5.91 1.04 5.20
N LYS A 188 6.50 1.53 6.29
CA LYS A 188 7.08 0.68 7.33
C LYS A 188 6.22 0.73 8.58
N ASN A 189 5.75 -0.43 9.02
CA ASN A 189 4.86 -0.55 10.16
C ASN A 189 5.66 -0.91 11.41
N ILE A 190 5.47 -0.16 12.48
CA ILE A 190 6.08 -0.42 13.78
C ILE A 190 5.03 -0.29 14.89
N ILE A 191 5.28 -0.98 16.00
CA ILE A 191 4.43 -0.93 17.19
C ILE A 191 5.27 -0.33 18.31
N ILE A 192 4.79 0.74 18.94
CA ILE A 192 5.50 1.43 20.02
C ILE A 192 4.62 1.53 21.26
N GLY A 193 5.26 1.51 22.43
CA GLY A 193 4.63 1.73 23.71
C GLY A 193 4.37 0.42 24.46
N VAL A 194 4.65 0.43 25.77
CA VAL A 194 4.64 -0.80 26.58
C VAL A 194 3.21 -1.30 26.83
N GLN A 195 2.30 -0.41 27.23
CA GLN A 195 0.93 -0.78 27.57
C GLN A 195 -0.03 -0.56 26.39
N THR A 196 0.13 0.56 25.68
CA THR A 196 -0.76 0.97 24.59
C THR A 196 -0.52 0.20 23.29
N LYS A 197 0.75 -0.20 23.01
CA LYS A 197 1.14 -0.91 21.78
C LYS A 197 0.54 -0.25 20.52
N THR A 198 0.77 1.05 20.39
CA THR A 198 0.20 1.88 19.34
C THR A 198 0.88 1.55 18.00
N ASN A 199 0.05 1.32 16.97
CA ASN A 199 0.53 1.12 15.60
C ASN A 199 0.93 2.46 14.98
N ILE A 200 2.07 2.45 14.30
CA ILE A 200 2.61 3.60 13.59
C ILE A 200 3.09 3.15 12.23
N SER A 201 2.84 3.97 11.22
CA SER A 201 3.28 3.74 9.85
C SER A 201 4.13 4.90 9.38
N ILE A 202 5.35 4.58 8.97
CA ILE A 202 6.32 5.53 8.43
C ILE A 202 6.24 5.44 6.92
N CYS A 203 5.78 6.51 6.28
CA CYS A 203 5.56 6.62 4.85
C CYS A 203 6.62 7.51 4.23
N TYR A 204 7.25 7.06 3.14
CA TYR A 204 8.27 7.82 2.42
C TYR A 204 8.40 7.33 0.97
N LEU A 205 8.98 8.16 0.09
CA LEU A 205 9.38 7.77 -1.26
C LEU A 205 10.85 7.32 -1.26
N ASP A 206 11.09 6.07 -1.64
CA ASP A 206 12.39 5.41 -1.49
C ASP A 206 13.52 6.09 -2.27
N ASP A 207 13.20 6.64 -3.44
CA ASP A 207 14.11 7.27 -4.40
C ASP A 207 14.51 8.70 -4.03
N ILE A 208 13.72 9.38 -3.20
CA ILE A 208 13.93 10.81 -2.87
C ILE A 208 14.31 11.00 -1.39
N VAL A 209 13.87 10.11 -0.50
CA VAL A 209 14.07 10.28 0.95
C VAL A 209 15.56 10.32 1.34
N ASN A 210 15.90 11.19 2.29
CA ASN A 210 17.20 11.13 2.95
C ASN A 210 17.29 9.92 3.88
N LYS A 211 18.04 8.88 3.46
CA LYS A 211 18.22 7.64 4.22
C LYS A 211 18.85 7.84 5.60
N GLN A 212 19.70 8.86 5.79
CA GLN A 212 20.30 9.13 7.10
C GLN A 212 19.23 9.59 8.09
N ILE A 213 18.35 10.50 7.67
CA ILE A 213 17.24 10.99 8.50
C ILE A 213 16.24 9.87 8.76
N LEU A 214 15.92 9.06 7.75
CA LEU A 214 15.03 7.91 7.91
C LEU A 214 15.56 6.89 8.93
N ASN A 215 16.85 6.55 8.87
CA ASN A 215 17.46 5.62 9.81
C ASN A 215 17.50 6.19 11.23
N GLU A 216 17.83 7.48 11.39
CA GLU A 216 17.81 8.14 12.70
C GLU A 216 16.39 8.16 13.29
N LEU A 217 15.37 8.48 12.49
CA LEU A 217 13.97 8.41 12.91
C LEU A 217 13.61 7.00 13.40
N LEU A 218 13.94 5.96 12.62
CA LEU A 218 13.68 4.58 12.97
C LEU A 218 14.38 4.18 14.28
N ASP A 219 15.64 4.57 14.44
CA ASP A 219 16.43 4.31 15.64
C ASP A 219 15.85 5.00 16.87
N ARG A 220 15.33 6.24 16.73
CA ARG A 220 14.64 6.94 17.82
C ARG A 220 13.34 6.27 18.19
N LEU A 221 12.49 5.98 17.20
CA LEU A 221 11.20 5.33 17.43
C LEU A 221 11.37 3.97 18.12
N ASN A 222 12.37 3.18 17.74
CA ASN A 222 12.66 1.89 18.37
C ASN A 222 13.18 2.01 19.83
N LYS A 223 13.68 3.17 20.24
CA LYS A 223 14.16 3.42 21.62
C LYS A 223 13.05 3.93 22.54
N ILE A 224 11.86 4.23 22.02
CA ILE A 224 10.75 4.71 22.83
C ILE A 224 10.22 3.58 23.70
N ASP A 225 10.63 3.60 24.97
CA ASP A 225 10.16 2.71 26.03
C ASP A 225 9.27 3.51 26.99
N TYR A 226 8.10 3.93 26.51
CA TYR A 226 7.14 4.72 27.26
C TYR A 226 5.82 3.97 27.43
N ASP A 227 5.22 4.06 28.63
CA ASP A 227 4.06 3.25 29.02
C ASP A 227 2.81 3.51 28.16
N GLY A 228 2.58 4.77 27.75
CA GLY A 228 1.38 5.16 27.01
C GLY A 228 1.63 6.24 25.96
N ILE A 229 1.46 5.90 24.68
CA ILE A 229 1.43 6.86 23.56
C ILE A 229 -0.03 7.12 23.23
N LEU A 230 -0.56 8.25 23.70
CA LEU A 230 -1.98 8.59 23.59
C LEU A 230 -2.30 9.57 22.44
N ALA A 231 -1.30 10.28 21.92
CA ALA A 231 -1.47 11.25 20.84
C ALA A 231 -0.18 11.44 20.03
N SER A 232 -0.31 11.95 18.80
CA SER A 232 0.81 12.27 17.91
C SER A 232 1.81 13.27 18.51
N GLY A 233 1.35 14.19 19.36
CA GLY A 233 2.20 15.13 20.09
C GLY A 233 3.26 14.46 20.97
N TYR A 234 2.96 13.31 21.59
CA TYR A 234 3.95 12.58 22.40
C TYR A 234 5.09 12.06 21.53
N ILE A 235 4.77 11.55 20.34
CA ILE A 235 5.80 11.07 19.41
C ILE A 235 6.65 12.23 18.92
N ALA A 236 6.03 13.39 18.65
CA ALA A 236 6.76 14.58 18.24
C ALA A 236 7.85 14.94 19.27
N GLU A 237 7.55 14.92 20.57
CA GLU A 237 8.54 15.18 21.63
C GLU A 237 9.71 14.18 21.63
N PHE A 238 9.45 12.89 21.37
CA PHE A 238 10.49 11.86 21.38
C PHE A 238 11.39 11.88 20.14
N ILE A 239 10.87 12.33 18.99
CA ILE A 239 11.63 12.34 17.74
C ILE A 239 12.28 13.69 17.45
N GLN A 240 12.02 14.73 18.25
CA GLN A 240 12.57 16.08 18.08
C GLN A 240 14.08 16.10 18.32
N ASP A 241 14.85 16.66 17.38
CA ASP A 241 16.33 16.73 17.44
C ASP A 241 16.84 17.58 18.61
N SER A 242 16.11 18.64 18.94
CA SER A 242 16.49 19.56 20.01
C SER A 242 15.23 20.10 20.67
N PRO A 243 14.85 19.61 21.87
CA PRO A 243 13.70 20.13 22.62
C PRO A 243 13.85 21.61 23.02
N TYR A 244 15.04 22.19 22.82
CA TYR A 244 15.36 23.61 23.05
C TYR A 244 15.56 24.40 21.74
N SER A 245 15.27 23.81 20.57
CA SER A 245 15.31 24.53 19.29
C SER A 245 14.19 25.56 19.23
N LEU A 246 14.48 26.75 18.67
CA LEU A 246 13.49 27.79 18.38
C LEU A 246 12.71 27.51 17.07
N PHE A 247 13.11 26.48 16.32
CA PHE A 247 12.48 26.03 15.08
C PHE A 247 11.92 24.61 15.26
N ASP A 248 10.67 24.42 14.87
CA ASP A 248 10.02 23.11 14.88
C ASP A 248 10.68 22.21 13.85
N THR A 249 11.34 21.13 14.27
CA THR A 249 11.92 20.15 13.34
C THR A 249 10.89 19.15 12.82
N ILE A 250 9.64 19.25 13.30
CA ILE A 250 8.52 18.35 13.01
C ILE A 250 7.29 19.20 12.71
N GLY A 251 6.71 18.98 11.54
CA GLY A 251 5.44 19.56 11.15
C GLY A 251 4.30 18.58 11.40
N SER A 252 3.08 19.06 11.26
CA SER A 252 1.88 18.24 11.35
C SER A 252 0.88 18.65 10.29
N THR A 253 0.17 17.66 9.74
CA THR A 253 -0.87 17.88 8.74
C THR A 253 -2.07 16.99 9.01
N GLU A 254 -3.27 17.52 8.84
CA GLU A 254 -4.52 16.73 8.84
C GLU A 254 -4.90 16.32 7.41
N ARG A 255 -4.09 16.71 6.41
CA ARG A 255 -4.41 16.58 4.99
C ARG A 255 -3.55 15.52 4.30
N PRO A 256 -4.15 14.46 3.73
CA PRO A 256 -3.43 13.44 2.97
C PRO A 256 -2.72 14.00 1.72
N ASP A 257 -3.30 15.00 1.06
CA ASP A 257 -2.71 15.63 -0.12
C ASP A 257 -1.48 16.49 0.22
N ALA A 258 -1.54 17.22 1.34
CA ALA A 258 -0.38 17.92 1.87
C ALA A 258 0.74 16.94 2.28
N ALA A 259 0.39 15.83 2.96
CA ALA A 259 1.35 14.79 3.31
C ALA A 259 2.03 14.17 2.07
N ALA A 260 1.24 13.89 1.02
CA ALA A 260 1.77 13.38 -0.24
C ALA A 260 2.70 14.39 -0.94
N ALA A 261 2.36 15.68 -0.93
CA ALA A 261 3.21 16.74 -1.46
C ALA A 261 4.55 16.82 -0.73
N GLN A 262 4.54 16.72 0.61
CA GLN A 262 5.75 16.68 1.42
C GLN A 262 6.63 15.47 1.08
N MET A 263 6.05 14.28 0.90
CA MET A 263 6.81 13.09 0.47
C MET A 263 7.45 13.25 -0.92
N LEU A 264 6.77 13.91 -1.85
CA LEU A 264 7.32 14.24 -3.17
C LEU A 264 8.52 15.21 -3.08
N GLU A 265 8.62 15.98 -2.01
CA GLU A 265 9.77 16.84 -1.70
C GLU A 265 10.87 16.10 -0.91
N GLY A 266 10.70 14.81 -0.62
CA GLY A 266 11.68 13.97 0.09
C GLY A 266 11.48 13.87 1.60
N HIS A 267 10.37 14.40 2.12
CA HIS A 267 10.02 14.29 3.54
C HIS A 267 9.49 12.90 3.89
N ILE A 268 9.59 12.58 5.18
CA ILE A 268 9.01 11.39 5.79
C ILE A 268 7.71 11.80 6.48
N VAL A 269 6.67 10.98 6.32
CA VAL A 269 5.38 11.17 6.96
C VAL A 269 5.16 10.04 7.96
N VAL A 270 4.80 10.38 9.20
CA VAL A 270 4.49 9.42 10.25
C VAL A 270 3.02 9.48 10.57
N VAL A 271 2.31 8.37 10.34
CA VAL A 271 0.88 8.23 10.62
C VAL A 271 0.71 7.35 11.85
N LEU A 272 -0.11 7.79 12.80
CA LEU A 272 -0.39 7.06 14.03
C LEU A 272 -1.82 6.54 14.02
N ASP A 273 -2.03 5.36 14.57
CA ASP A 273 -3.37 4.85 14.83
C ASP A 273 -4.01 5.58 16.01
N GLY A 274 -5.26 6.01 15.83
CA GLY A 274 -5.99 6.81 16.80
C GLY A 274 -5.83 8.33 16.64
N SER A 275 -5.13 8.82 15.62
CA SER A 275 -4.91 10.26 15.39
C SER A 275 -5.33 10.70 13.99
N PRO A 276 -6.16 11.76 13.85
CA PRO A 276 -6.50 12.36 12.56
C PRO A 276 -5.42 13.31 12.03
N THR A 277 -4.18 13.21 12.53
CA THR A 277 -3.07 14.09 12.15
C THR A 277 -1.83 13.23 11.91
N ALA A 278 -1.13 13.49 10.79
CA ALA A 278 0.17 12.91 10.48
C ALA A 278 1.29 13.90 10.81
N LEU A 279 2.43 13.38 11.26
CA LEU A 279 3.65 14.18 11.46
C LEU A 279 4.49 14.18 10.17
N THR A 280 5.16 15.29 9.89
CA THR A 280 6.03 15.45 8.70
C THR A 280 7.42 15.88 9.13
N LEU A 281 8.47 15.24 8.60
CA LEU A 281 9.84 15.57 8.95
C LEU A 281 10.83 15.37 7.78
N PRO A 282 11.95 16.12 7.74
CA PRO A 282 12.27 17.26 8.62
C PRO A 282 11.41 18.49 8.27
N PHE A 283 10.89 19.20 9.26
CA PHE A 283 10.22 20.49 9.00
C PHE A 283 11.27 21.60 8.96
N LEU A 284 11.19 22.48 7.96
CA LEU A 284 12.12 23.60 7.73
C LEU A 284 11.60 24.90 8.35
#